data_AF-A0A1G6VG16-F1
#
_entry.id   AF-A0A1G6VG16-F1
#
_cell.length_a   1.000
_cell.length_b   1.000
_cell.length_c   1.000
_cell.angle_alpha   90.00
_cell.angle_beta   90.00
_cell.angle_gamma   90.00
#
_symmetry.space_group_name_H-M   'P 1'
#
loop_
_entity.id
_entity.type
_entity.pdbx_description
1 polymer ?
#
loop_
_entity_poly.entity_id
_entity_poly.type
_entity_poly.pdbx_seq_one_letter_code
_entity_poly.pdbx_strand_id
1 'polypeptide(L)'
;MNWTLEEMAAQAARTLRDGEFVDLGSGMPTTLVAHIPDDVELWVHLQEPRAGMTVYPTDDYMDAGFIAAGQEGAAHERRPTTYHSTASFAAMSSTHADVAVVEVTHAEALQDAVASAVISVGARRVLAMLASPQALDRLQGSGYGVPVRILTPVVVADVTPQGLRILAAAEGFASQHVQNGEDMLEGR
;
A
#
# COMPACT_ATOMS: atom_id res chain seq x y z
N MET A 1 7.48 -18.38 12.25
CA MET A 1 8.25 -17.17 12.60
C MET A 1 7.50 -15.97 12.04
N ASN A 2 7.59 -14.79 12.67
CA ASN A 2 6.99 -13.57 12.13
C ASN A 2 7.88 -12.98 11.04
N TRP A 3 7.27 -12.39 10.02
CA TRP A 3 7.95 -11.52 9.06
C TRP A 3 8.52 -10.28 9.76
N THR A 4 9.69 -9.87 9.27
CA THR A 4 10.30 -8.57 9.53
C THR A 4 9.53 -7.45 8.83
N LEU A 5 9.83 -6.19 9.19
CA LEU A 5 9.28 -5.02 8.51
C LEU A 5 9.61 -5.03 7.02
N GLU A 6 10.85 -5.38 6.65
CA GLU A 6 11.27 -5.48 5.25
C GLU A 6 10.50 -6.55 4.48
N GLU A 7 10.28 -7.71 5.09
CA GLU A 7 9.47 -8.77 4.46
C GLU A 7 8.00 -8.34 4.29
N MET A 8 7.42 -7.65 5.29
CA MET A 8 6.09 -7.04 5.16
C MET A 8 6.04 -5.98 4.06
N ALA A 9 7.05 -5.11 3.97
CA ALA A 9 7.16 -4.08 2.96
C ALA A 9 7.23 -4.69 1.56
N ALA A 10 8.01 -5.76 1.40
CA ALA A 10 8.07 -6.54 0.17
C ALA A 10 6.74 -7.21 -0.18
N GLN A 11 6.00 -7.70 0.81
CA GLN A 11 4.63 -8.17 0.59
C GLN A 11 3.72 -7.03 0.11
N ALA A 12 3.79 -5.84 0.73
CA ALA A 12 2.99 -4.69 0.34
C ALA A 12 3.27 -4.26 -1.11
N ALA A 13 4.55 -4.13 -1.47
CA ALA A 13 4.97 -3.74 -2.81
C ALA A 13 4.44 -4.68 -3.90
N ARG A 14 4.43 -6.00 -3.66
CA ARG A 14 3.86 -7.00 -4.58
C ARG A 14 2.35 -6.88 -4.81
N THR A 15 1.64 -6.11 -3.98
CA THR A 15 0.20 -5.86 -4.17
C THR A 15 -0.11 -4.63 -5.02
N LEU A 16 0.91 -3.83 -5.33
CA LEU A 16 0.80 -2.67 -6.21
C LEU A 16 0.88 -3.12 -7.68
N ARG A 17 0.25 -2.35 -8.56
CA ARG A 17 0.19 -2.63 -9.99
C ARG A 17 0.83 -1.50 -10.78
N ASP A 18 1.46 -1.86 -11.88
CA ASP A 18 2.01 -0.92 -12.84
C ASP A 18 0.98 0.16 -13.23
N GLY A 19 1.40 1.42 -13.20
CA GLY A 19 0.62 2.60 -13.49
C GLY A 19 -0.29 3.12 -12.37
N GLU A 20 -0.35 2.47 -11.20
CA GLU A 20 -1.21 2.93 -10.10
C GLU A 20 -0.78 4.29 -9.53
N PHE A 21 -1.77 5.13 -9.20
CA PHE A 21 -1.57 6.29 -8.33
C PHE A 21 -1.70 5.89 -6.86
N VAL A 22 -0.56 5.98 -6.14
CA VAL A 22 -0.37 5.53 -4.76
C VAL A 22 -0.26 6.74 -3.83
N ASP A 23 -1.19 6.86 -2.89
CA ASP A 23 -1.03 7.73 -1.72
C ASP A 23 -0.30 6.96 -0.62
N LEU A 24 0.89 7.42 -0.24
CA LEU A 24 1.75 6.73 0.70
C LEU A 24 1.81 7.48 2.04
N GLY A 25 1.26 6.84 3.07
CA GLY A 25 1.34 7.32 4.44
C GLY A 25 2.77 7.34 4.99
N SER A 26 2.97 8.09 6.08
CA SER A 26 4.25 8.11 6.79
C SER A 26 4.49 6.81 7.57
N GLY A 27 5.74 6.55 7.99
CA GLY A 27 6.09 5.39 8.81
C GLY A 27 6.39 4.13 8.01
N MET A 28 5.81 2.99 8.41
CA MET A 28 5.98 1.69 7.75
C MET A 28 5.70 1.71 6.24
N PRO A 29 4.63 2.37 5.72
CA PRO A 29 4.35 2.40 4.28
C PRO A 29 5.53 2.87 3.44
N THR A 30 6.29 3.87 3.90
CA THR A 30 7.45 4.39 3.16
C THR A 30 8.54 3.34 2.88
N THR A 31 8.61 2.26 3.67
CA THR A 31 9.59 1.18 3.48
C THR A 31 9.32 0.36 2.21
N LEU A 32 8.08 0.32 1.71
CA LEU A 32 7.72 -0.49 0.53
C LEU A 32 8.42 0.00 -0.75
N VAL A 33 8.80 1.27 -0.77
CA VAL A 33 9.49 1.91 -1.90
C VAL A 33 10.74 1.12 -2.28
N ALA A 34 11.51 0.63 -1.30
CA ALA A 34 12.74 -0.12 -1.58
C ALA A 34 12.51 -1.52 -2.21
N HIS A 35 11.25 -1.96 -2.27
CA HIS A 35 10.86 -3.31 -2.71
C HIS A 35 9.95 -3.31 -3.94
N ILE A 36 9.72 -2.15 -4.57
CA ILE A 36 8.97 -2.09 -5.83
C ILE A 36 9.80 -2.79 -6.92
N PRO A 37 9.21 -3.76 -7.66
CA PRO A 37 9.90 -4.43 -8.76
C PRO A 37 10.38 -3.46 -9.85
N ASP A 38 11.53 -3.73 -10.45
CA ASP A 38 12.13 -2.87 -11.50
C ASP A 38 11.26 -2.73 -12.77
N ASP A 39 10.27 -3.60 -12.95
CA ASP A 39 9.33 -3.60 -14.06
C ASP A 39 7.96 -2.98 -13.73
N VAL A 40 7.84 -2.32 -12.56
CA VAL A 40 6.62 -1.64 -12.10
C VAL A 40 6.88 -0.15 -11.95
N GLU A 41 6.14 0.67 -12.70
CA GLU A 41 6.12 2.12 -12.58
C GLU A 41 4.91 2.58 -11.77
N LEU A 42 5.10 3.46 -10.80
CA LEU A 42 4.03 3.98 -9.94
C LEU A 42 4.04 5.51 -9.89
N TRP A 43 2.86 6.11 -9.76
CA TRP A 43 2.72 7.52 -9.42
C TRP A 43 2.58 7.64 -7.90
N VAL A 44 3.57 8.18 -7.19
CA VAL A 44 3.58 8.12 -5.71
C VAL A 44 3.45 9.51 -5.08
N HIS A 45 2.34 9.79 -4.43
CA HIS A 45 2.19 10.93 -3.52
C HIS A 45 2.65 10.54 -2.11
N LEU A 46 3.46 11.39 -1.49
CA LEU A 46 3.96 11.18 -0.13
C LEU A 46 3.40 12.21 0.83
N GLN A 47 2.89 11.74 1.96
CA GLN A 47 2.40 12.64 2.99
C GLN A 47 3.52 13.38 3.73
N GLU A 48 4.72 12.77 3.81
CA GLU A 48 5.92 13.40 4.38
C GLU A 48 7.17 13.02 3.57
N PRO A 49 7.95 13.97 3.05
CA PRO A 49 9.21 13.68 2.36
C PRO A 49 10.29 13.23 3.36
N ARG A 50 11.01 12.14 3.05
CA ARG A 50 12.16 11.66 3.85
C ARG A 50 13.50 12.07 3.23
N ALA A 51 14.51 12.30 4.09
CA ALA A 51 15.88 12.54 3.67
C ALA A 51 16.51 11.26 3.09
N GLY A 52 17.32 11.39 2.02
CA GLY A 52 17.99 10.25 1.36
C GLY A 52 17.20 9.63 0.20
N MET A 53 16.03 10.18 -0.11
CA MET A 53 15.22 9.78 -1.25
C MET A 53 15.44 10.74 -2.41
N THR A 54 15.88 10.22 -3.57
CA THR A 54 16.12 11.05 -4.76
C THR A 54 14.80 11.37 -5.44
N VAL A 55 14.43 12.64 -5.37
CA VAL A 55 13.36 13.24 -6.15
C VAL A 55 13.98 13.74 -7.44
N TYR A 56 13.56 13.22 -8.60
CA TYR A 56 13.95 13.82 -9.88
C TYR A 56 12.89 14.87 -10.24
N PRO A 57 13.27 16.15 -10.39
CA PRO A 57 12.35 17.14 -10.93
C PRO A 57 12.11 16.86 -12.41
N THR A 58 10.86 16.92 -12.87
CA THR A 58 10.57 17.20 -14.28
C THR A 58 10.74 18.69 -14.55
N ASP A 59 11.13 19.04 -15.79
CA ASP A 59 11.36 20.42 -16.23
C ASP A 59 10.14 21.34 -16.05
N ASP A 60 8.95 20.76 -15.89
CA ASP A 60 7.73 21.47 -15.54
C ASP A 60 7.36 21.19 -14.07
N TYR A 61 7.46 22.25 -13.25
CA TYR A 61 6.89 22.42 -11.90
C TYR A 61 7.69 21.88 -10.70
N MET A 62 8.50 22.76 -10.12
CA MET A 62 9.06 22.62 -8.78
C MET A 62 8.03 23.05 -7.72
N ASP A 63 7.39 22.10 -7.04
CA ASP A 63 7.18 22.17 -5.57
C ASP A 63 6.65 20.86 -4.98
N ALA A 64 7.38 20.39 -3.96
CA ALA A 64 7.11 19.36 -2.94
C ALA A 64 6.51 17.98 -3.32
N GLY A 65 7.20 16.90 -2.90
CA GLY A 65 6.50 15.72 -2.33
C GLY A 65 6.42 14.40 -3.11
N PHE A 66 7.19 14.18 -4.19
CA PHE A 66 7.16 12.93 -4.95
C PHE A 66 8.53 12.25 -4.93
N ILE A 67 8.63 10.94 -4.65
CA ILE A 67 9.91 10.21 -4.60
C ILE A 67 9.90 9.05 -5.58
N ALA A 68 11.01 8.86 -6.30
CA ALA A 68 11.29 7.66 -7.06
C ALA A 68 11.73 6.51 -6.14
N ALA A 69 11.11 5.35 -6.33
CA ALA A 69 11.55 4.08 -5.79
C ALA A 69 12.49 3.37 -6.78
N GLY A 70 13.76 3.23 -6.45
CA GLY A 70 14.70 2.47 -7.28
C GLY A 70 16.00 2.22 -6.52
N GLN A 71 16.60 1.05 -6.71
CA GLN A 71 17.87 0.67 -6.08
C GLN A 71 19.01 1.59 -6.53
N GLU A 72 19.77 2.13 -5.58
CA GLU A 72 21.06 2.78 -5.88
C GLU A 72 21.98 1.79 -6.61
N GLY A 73 22.29 2.03 -7.88
CA GLY A 73 23.44 1.40 -8.55
C GLY A 73 23.23 0.81 -9.94
N ALA A 74 22.04 0.81 -10.53
CA ALA A 74 21.86 0.36 -11.90
C ALA A 74 22.32 1.45 -12.90
N ALA A 75 23.59 1.39 -13.27
CA ALA A 75 24.18 2.22 -14.30
C ALA A 75 23.48 2.02 -15.66
N HIS A 76 23.07 3.15 -16.25
CA HIS A 76 22.89 3.41 -17.69
C HIS A 76 21.96 2.46 -18.49
N GLU A 77 20.92 3.06 -19.08
CA GLU A 77 19.98 2.51 -20.09
C GLU A 77 18.65 1.93 -19.59
N ARG A 78 17.90 2.65 -18.75
CA ARG A 78 16.43 2.63 -18.83
C ARG A 78 15.89 4.06 -18.71
N ARG A 79 14.90 4.36 -19.55
CA ARG A 79 14.35 5.69 -19.84
C ARG A 79 13.84 6.41 -18.59
N PRO A 80 13.82 7.75 -18.57
CA PRO A 80 13.44 8.51 -17.40
C PRO A 80 11.95 8.29 -17.11
N THR A 81 11.65 7.80 -15.91
CA THR A 81 10.32 7.81 -15.31
C THR A 81 9.91 9.26 -15.07
N THR A 82 8.69 9.64 -15.46
CA THR A 82 8.23 11.04 -15.51
C THR A 82 7.34 11.40 -14.31
N TYR A 83 7.49 12.62 -13.78
CA TYR A 83 6.90 13.11 -12.52
C TYR A 83 5.84 14.21 -12.75
N HIS A 84 4.91 14.39 -11.80
CA HIS A 84 3.97 15.52 -11.77
C HIS A 84 3.81 16.08 -10.34
N SER A 85 3.85 17.42 -10.20
CA SER A 85 3.99 18.20 -8.95
C SER A 85 2.67 18.44 -8.18
N THR A 86 2.73 19.10 -7.01
CA THR A 86 1.56 19.50 -6.19
C THR A 86 0.65 20.56 -6.81
N ALA A 87 1.10 21.32 -7.82
CA ALA A 87 0.18 22.09 -8.66
C ALA A 87 -0.77 21.16 -9.46
N SER A 88 -0.31 19.93 -9.73
CA SER A 88 -1.15 18.84 -10.22
C SER A 88 -2.10 18.36 -9.14
N PHE A 89 -1.80 18.34 -7.83
CA PHE A 89 -2.79 17.99 -6.78
C PHE A 89 -4.02 18.90 -6.82
N ALA A 90 -3.86 20.20 -7.10
CA ALA A 90 -5.00 21.10 -7.29
C ALA A 90 -5.81 20.80 -8.58
N ALA A 91 -5.16 20.34 -9.65
CA ALA A 91 -5.81 19.87 -10.88
C ALA A 91 -6.35 18.42 -10.79
N MET A 92 -5.73 17.60 -9.94
CA MET A 92 -5.98 16.20 -9.56
C MET A 92 -6.87 16.10 -8.31
N SER A 93 -7.38 17.22 -7.81
CA SER A 93 -8.47 17.25 -6.84
C SER A 93 -9.76 16.57 -7.37
N SER A 94 -9.73 16.14 -8.63
CA SER A 94 -10.70 15.27 -9.29
C SER A 94 -10.26 13.80 -9.45
N THR A 95 -9.00 13.44 -9.21
CA THR A 95 -8.46 12.09 -9.41
C THR A 95 -8.26 11.37 -8.08
N HIS A 96 -9.02 10.30 -7.94
CA HIS A 96 -9.02 9.37 -6.83
C HIS A 96 -7.70 8.58 -6.81
N ALA A 97 -7.03 8.45 -5.66
CA ALA A 97 -5.92 7.50 -5.51
C ALA A 97 -6.40 6.09 -5.86
N ASP A 98 -5.66 5.37 -6.70
CA ASP A 98 -5.97 3.98 -6.95
C ASP A 98 -5.78 3.18 -5.67
N VAL A 99 -4.74 3.50 -4.90
CA VAL A 99 -4.47 2.87 -3.61
C VAL A 99 -3.91 3.86 -2.61
N ALA A 100 -4.45 3.82 -1.38
CA ALA A 100 -3.81 4.43 -0.23
C ALA A 100 -3.12 3.35 0.61
N VAL A 101 -1.87 3.58 1.00
CA VAL A 101 -1.13 2.71 1.92
C VAL A 101 -0.97 3.41 3.25
N VAL A 102 -1.58 2.84 4.29
CA VAL A 102 -1.70 3.48 5.59
C VAL A 102 -1.09 2.61 6.68
N GLU A 103 -0.46 3.26 7.66
CA GLU A 103 -0.09 2.62 8.91
C GLU A 103 -1.30 2.62 9.86
N VAL A 104 -1.58 1.47 10.47
CA VAL A 104 -2.67 1.31 11.44
C VAL A 104 -2.11 0.72 12.72
N THR A 105 -2.19 1.48 13.81
CA THR A 105 -1.58 1.11 15.10
C THR A 105 -2.27 -0.08 15.76
N HIS A 106 -3.59 -0.14 15.67
CA HIS A 106 -4.43 -1.19 16.26
C HIS A 106 -5.61 -1.49 15.32
N ALA A 107 -6.09 -2.74 15.33
CA ALA A 107 -7.17 -3.20 14.46
C ALA A 107 -8.45 -2.34 14.58
N GLU A 108 -8.73 -1.83 15.78
CA GLU A 108 -9.89 -0.97 16.07
C GLU A 108 -9.85 0.36 15.30
N ALA A 109 -8.66 0.86 14.96
CA ALA A 109 -8.49 2.11 14.21
C ALA A 109 -8.61 1.92 12.70
N LEU A 110 -8.77 0.68 12.20
CA LEU A 110 -8.81 0.40 10.77
C LEU A 110 -9.97 1.11 10.07
N GLN A 111 -11.15 1.17 10.71
CA GLN A 111 -12.32 1.85 10.14
C GLN A 111 -12.05 3.33 9.90
N ASP A 112 -11.49 4.02 10.89
CA ASP A 112 -11.21 5.45 10.80
C ASP A 112 -10.08 5.73 9.80
N ALA A 113 -9.05 4.87 9.76
CA ALA A 113 -7.97 4.98 8.79
C ALA A 113 -8.47 4.82 7.35
N VAL A 114 -9.34 3.83 7.10
CA VAL A 114 -9.92 3.61 5.77
C VAL A 114 -10.85 4.76 5.39
N ALA A 115 -11.72 5.22 6.30
CA ALA A 115 -12.59 6.36 6.05
C ALA A 115 -11.79 7.63 5.72
N SER A 116 -10.70 7.89 6.44
CA SER A 116 -9.79 9.00 6.17
C SER A 116 -9.18 8.90 4.77
N ALA A 117 -8.63 7.75 4.39
CA ALA A 117 -8.06 7.54 3.05
C ALA A 117 -9.09 7.76 1.93
N VAL A 118 -10.32 7.29 2.10
CA VAL A 118 -11.39 7.49 1.12
C VAL A 118 -11.80 8.96 1.04
N ILE A 119 -11.93 9.65 2.18
CA ILE A 119 -12.38 11.05 2.21
C ILE A 119 -11.31 12.01 1.72
N SER A 120 -10.05 11.81 2.13
CA SER A 120 -8.97 12.76 1.89
C SER A 120 -8.35 12.63 0.50
N VAL A 121 -8.21 11.40 -0.01
CA VAL A 121 -7.53 11.14 -1.29
C VAL A 121 -8.38 10.35 -2.28
N GLY A 122 -9.66 10.09 -1.95
CA GLY A 122 -10.55 9.35 -2.83
C GLY A 122 -10.12 7.90 -3.04
N ALA A 123 -9.39 7.29 -2.09
CA ALA A 123 -8.78 5.97 -2.29
C ALA A 123 -9.78 4.92 -2.79
N ARG A 124 -9.48 4.25 -3.91
CA ARG A 124 -10.30 3.17 -4.47
C ARG A 124 -10.11 1.84 -3.76
N ARG A 125 -8.94 1.64 -3.15
CA ARG A 125 -8.63 0.52 -2.23
C ARG A 125 -7.61 0.98 -1.19
N VAL A 126 -7.57 0.27 -0.07
CA VAL A 126 -6.64 0.57 1.04
C VAL A 126 -5.75 -0.64 1.35
N LEU A 127 -4.45 -0.39 1.45
CA LEU A 127 -3.48 -1.31 2.03
C LEU A 127 -3.15 -0.83 3.44
N ALA A 128 -3.59 -1.55 4.46
CA ALA A 128 -3.34 -1.22 5.85
C ALA A 128 -2.18 -2.07 6.41
N MET A 129 -1.09 -1.43 6.81
CA MET A 129 0.04 -2.07 7.47
C MET A 129 -0.13 -1.97 8.98
N LEU A 130 -0.27 -3.10 9.66
CA LEU A 130 -0.40 -3.20 11.12
C LEU A 130 0.86 -3.82 11.69
N ALA A 131 1.47 -3.17 12.68
CA ALA A 131 2.70 -3.66 13.32
C ALA A 131 2.46 -4.91 14.20
N SER A 132 1.21 -5.20 14.54
CA SER A 132 0.82 -6.31 15.41
C SER A 132 -0.34 -7.10 14.79
N PRO A 133 -0.32 -8.44 14.85
CA PRO A 133 -1.43 -9.28 14.39
C PRO A 133 -2.52 -9.46 15.46
N GLN A 134 -2.51 -8.66 16.53
CA GLN A 134 -3.54 -8.73 17.56
C GLN A 134 -4.89 -8.25 17.03
N ALA A 135 -5.97 -8.83 17.55
CA ALA A 135 -7.35 -8.44 17.26
C ALA A 135 -7.77 -8.59 15.77
N LEU A 136 -7.08 -9.42 14.99
CA LEU A 136 -7.46 -9.73 13.60
C LEU A 136 -8.84 -10.39 13.48
N ASP A 137 -9.24 -11.14 14.50
CA ASP A 137 -10.57 -11.73 14.65
C ASP A 137 -11.68 -10.67 14.74
N ARG A 138 -11.36 -9.45 15.20
CA ARG A 138 -12.31 -8.34 15.29
C ARG A 138 -12.55 -7.61 13.97
N LEU A 139 -11.73 -7.89 12.95
CA LEU A 139 -11.86 -7.29 11.62
C LEU A 139 -12.91 -8.02 10.75
N GLN A 140 -13.58 -9.04 11.29
CA GLN A 140 -14.61 -9.78 10.56
C GLN A 140 -15.89 -8.95 10.41
N GLY A 141 -16.46 -8.90 9.20
CA GLY A 141 -17.78 -8.32 8.95
C GLY A 141 -17.81 -6.79 8.78
N SER A 142 -16.67 -6.13 8.71
CA SER A 142 -16.59 -4.69 8.46
C SER A 142 -16.83 -4.35 6.98
N GLY A 143 -17.88 -3.56 6.73
CA GLY A 143 -18.15 -2.96 5.43
C GLY A 143 -17.40 -1.64 5.28
N TYR A 144 -16.18 -1.67 4.75
CA TYR A 144 -15.36 -0.47 4.58
C TYR A 144 -15.72 0.38 3.36
N GLY A 145 -16.62 -0.08 2.49
CA GLY A 145 -17.03 0.62 1.26
C GLY A 145 -16.01 0.56 0.12
N VAL A 146 -14.76 0.22 0.41
CA VAL A 146 -13.68 -0.04 -0.55
C VAL A 146 -12.97 -1.35 -0.19
N PRO A 147 -12.30 -2.03 -1.14
CA PRO A 147 -11.46 -3.18 -0.84
C PRO A 147 -10.35 -2.80 0.15
N VAL A 148 -10.21 -3.58 1.20
CA VAL A 148 -9.17 -3.41 2.22
C VAL A 148 -8.32 -4.66 2.30
N ARG A 149 -7.02 -4.49 2.20
CA ARG A 149 -6.03 -5.53 2.46
C ARG A 149 -5.22 -5.13 3.67
N ILE A 150 -5.08 -6.06 4.59
CA ILE A 150 -4.22 -5.91 5.76
C ILE A 150 -2.92 -6.66 5.56
N LEU A 151 -1.83 -6.05 6.03
CA LEU A 151 -0.51 -6.65 6.12
C LEU A 151 -0.05 -6.58 7.57
N THR A 152 0.28 -7.75 8.14
CA THR A 152 0.77 -7.89 9.51
C THR A 152 2.04 -8.72 9.53
N PRO A 153 2.75 -8.84 10.67
CA PRO A 153 3.94 -9.68 10.76
C PRO A 153 3.67 -11.18 10.54
N VAL A 154 2.42 -11.63 10.42
CA VAL A 154 2.11 -13.06 10.26
C VAL A 154 1.22 -13.37 9.07
N VAL A 155 0.56 -12.37 8.49
CA VAL A 155 -0.44 -12.60 7.45
C VAL A 155 -0.65 -11.39 6.54
N VAL A 156 -0.86 -11.67 5.25
CA VAL A 156 -1.51 -10.77 4.29
C VAL A 156 -2.91 -11.30 4.04
N ALA A 157 -3.93 -10.47 4.23
CA ALA A 157 -5.31 -10.89 4.04
C ALA A 157 -6.16 -9.77 3.44
N ASP A 158 -7.10 -10.14 2.57
CA ASP A 158 -8.21 -9.26 2.21
C ASP A 158 -9.27 -9.32 3.32
N VAL A 159 -9.79 -8.17 3.72
CA VAL A 159 -10.94 -8.11 4.63
C VAL A 159 -12.21 -8.24 3.82
N THR A 160 -13.03 -9.22 4.15
CA THR A 160 -14.30 -9.51 3.49
C THR A 160 -15.45 -9.44 4.49
N PRO A 161 -16.71 -9.27 4.02
CA PRO A 161 -17.87 -9.35 4.91
C PRO A 161 -17.99 -10.68 5.67
N GLN A 162 -17.38 -11.75 5.16
CA GLN A 162 -17.38 -13.09 5.77
C GLN A 162 -16.16 -13.36 6.67
N GLY A 163 -15.22 -12.41 6.75
CA GLY A 163 -13.99 -12.53 7.52
C GLY A 163 -12.74 -12.29 6.67
N LEU A 164 -11.61 -12.81 7.13
CA LEU A 164 -10.33 -12.60 6.45
C LEU A 164 -10.07 -13.68 5.40
N ARG A 165 -9.83 -13.26 4.16
CA ARG A 165 -9.32 -14.12 3.09
C ARG A 165 -7.80 -14.04 3.08
N ILE A 166 -7.14 -15.11 3.52
CA ILE A 166 -5.67 -15.17 3.60
C ILE A 166 -5.07 -15.31 2.20
N LEU A 167 -4.07 -14.48 1.91
CA LEU A 167 -3.33 -14.48 0.64
C LEU A 167 -1.90 -14.98 0.80
N ALA A 168 -1.30 -14.67 1.95
CA ALA A 168 0.01 -15.16 2.34
C ALA A 168 0.08 -15.22 3.86
N ALA A 169 0.82 -16.18 4.40
CA ALA A 169 1.01 -16.34 5.84
C ALA A 169 2.48 -16.64 6.14
N ALA A 170 2.95 -16.16 7.28
CA ALA A 170 4.27 -16.48 7.77
C ALA A 170 4.32 -17.93 8.26
N GLU A 171 5.50 -18.55 8.20
CA GLU A 171 5.65 -19.98 8.51
C GLU A 171 5.16 -20.31 9.93
N GLY A 172 4.34 -21.35 10.05
CA GLY A 172 3.76 -21.78 11.33
C GLY A 172 2.55 -20.97 11.80
N PHE A 173 2.02 -20.05 11.00
CA PHE A 173 0.73 -19.42 11.28
C PHE A 173 -0.40 -20.46 11.16
N ALA A 174 -0.91 -20.90 12.32
CA ALA A 174 -2.06 -21.80 12.42
C ALA A 174 -3.33 -20.97 12.60
N SER A 175 -4.14 -20.92 11.56
CA SER A 175 -5.24 -19.99 11.47
C SER A 175 -6.56 -20.66 11.87
N GLN A 176 -7.13 -20.29 13.01
CA GLN A 176 -8.34 -20.94 13.54
C GLN A 176 -9.65 -20.47 12.86
N HIS A 177 -9.57 -19.52 11.91
CA HIS A 177 -10.73 -18.86 11.29
C HIS A 177 -10.58 -18.65 9.77
N VAL A 178 -10.00 -19.60 9.04
CA VAL A 178 -9.67 -19.44 7.62
C VAL A 178 -10.70 -19.99 6.67
N GLN A 179 -11.12 -19.15 5.73
CA GLN A 179 -11.66 -19.59 4.46
C GLN A 179 -10.50 -19.66 3.46
N ASN A 180 -10.18 -20.87 2.99
CA ASN A 180 -9.22 -21.06 1.90
C ASN A 180 -9.78 -20.38 0.64
N GLY A 181 -9.04 -19.42 0.11
CA GLY A 181 -9.45 -18.64 -1.06
C GLY A 181 -9.23 -19.36 -2.39
N GLU A 182 -9.66 -20.60 -2.55
CA GLU A 182 -9.57 -21.32 -3.84
C GLU A 182 -10.76 -21.08 -4.78
N ASP A 183 -11.87 -20.48 -4.33
CA ASP A 183 -13.13 -20.43 -5.10
C ASP A 183 -13.37 -19.16 -5.94
N MET A 184 -12.36 -18.51 -6.51
CA MET A 184 -12.60 -17.30 -7.33
C MET A 184 -11.80 -17.13 -8.63
N LEU A 185 -11.17 -18.19 -9.16
CA LEU A 185 -10.60 -18.17 -10.51
C LEU A 185 -11.22 -19.17 -11.49
N GLU A 186 -12.25 -19.92 -11.08
CA GLU A 186 -13.07 -20.71 -11.99
C GLU A 186 -14.52 -20.20 -11.97
N GLY A 187 -14.84 -19.23 -12.83
CA GLY A 187 -16.22 -18.91 -13.15
C GLY A 187 -16.56 -17.44 -13.34
N ARG A 188 -16.16 -16.88 -14.49
CA ARG A 188 -17.05 -16.31 -15.52
C ARG A 188 -16.30 -15.43 -16.50
#